data_AF-F9RJK3-F1
#
_entry.id   AF-F9RJK3-F1
#
_cell.length_a   1.000
_cell.length_b   1.000
_cell.length_c   1.000
_cell.angle_alpha   90.00
_cell.angle_beta   90.00
_cell.angle_gamma   90.00
#
_symmetry.space_group_name_H-M   'P 1'
#
loop_
_entity.id
_entity.type
_entity.pdbx_description
1 polymer ?
#
loop_
_entity_poly.entity_id
_entity_poly.type
_entity_poly.pdbx_seq_one_letter_code
_entity_poly.pdbx_strand_id
1 'polypeptide(L)'
;MKCKPLFLSFIASCLLIGCKSGDDNGGGASTNVDNEIISIRIENVPSSLAKGQKVQLVAFGQLASGKDIQLSNKDITWAADNTEVVNFFYPAEVVAVGEGNTEIKASYSSYSERFNITVTPPIVEGIEIYPSNLSLVSGFSNNFSAYFVNSDKTTTPITNFETLTSSDPQVATVNNNIINGVGAGNSYSGEINVDVREVALTSIRLPSSKVMLGTRTNKAIEVTGYFDDGSAYNISNHVTLISTVPDVVSVNQNKITGL
;
A
#
# COMPACT_ATOMS: atom_id res chain seq x y z
N MET A 1 2.62 33.11 38.31
CA MET A 1 1.73 32.52 39.34
C MET A 1 1.96 31.02 39.29
N LYS A 2 2.81 30.38 40.12
CA LYS A 2 2.74 30.14 41.57
C LYS A 2 1.35 29.75 42.08
N CYS A 3 1.15 28.45 42.34
CA CYS A 3 0.42 27.81 43.45
C CYS A 3 0.07 26.36 43.04
N LYS A 4 0.15 25.31 43.86
CA LYS A 4 0.77 24.97 45.15
C LYS A 4 0.49 23.44 45.32
N PRO A 5 1.31 22.69 46.07
CA PRO A 5 1.20 21.23 46.21
C PRO A 5 0.25 20.82 47.33
N LEU A 6 -0.31 19.60 47.23
CA LEU A 6 -1.18 19.00 48.22
C LEU A 6 -0.35 18.32 49.32
N PHE A 7 -0.67 18.71 50.56
CA PHE A 7 -0.21 18.14 51.83
C PHE A 7 -0.59 16.66 51.96
N LEU A 8 0.28 15.86 52.58
CA LEU A 8 -0.15 15.03 53.70
C LEU A 8 0.96 14.92 54.75
N SER A 9 0.61 15.35 55.94
CA SER A 9 1.42 15.42 57.16
C SER A 9 1.32 14.10 57.91
N PHE A 10 2.44 13.60 58.46
CA PHE A 10 2.40 12.87 59.73
C PHE A 10 3.65 13.23 60.55
N ILE A 11 3.41 13.82 61.71
CA ILE A 11 4.40 14.12 62.75
C ILE A 11 4.41 12.93 63.72
N ALA A 12 5.60 12.46 64.07
CA ALA A 12 5.83 11.84 65.38
C ALA A 12 7.28 12.10 65.80
N SER A 13 7.41 12.94 66.82
CA SER A 13 8.64 13.25 67.55
C SER A 13 9.01 12.09 68.47
N CYS A 14 10.29 11.72 68.54
CA CYS A 14 10.88 11.24 69.80
C CYS A 14 12.40 11.43 69.75
N LEU A 15 12.90 12.34 70.60
CA LEU A 15 14.30 12.40 71.02
C LEU A 15 14.59 11.19 71.91
N LEU A 16 15.73 10.53 71.73
CA LEU A 16 16.50 9.94 72.83
C LEU A 16 17.97 9.75 72.41
N ILE A 17 18.83 10.41 73.16
CA ILE A 17 20.29 10.29 73.14
C ILE A 17 20.66 8.96 73.82
N GLY A 18 21.52 8.17 73.17
CA GLY A 18 22.13 6.98 73.76
C GLY A 18 23.50 6.74 73.13
N CYS A 19 24.54 7.22 73.80
CA CYS A 19 25.94 6.95 73.47
C CYS A 19 26.35 5.61 74.12
N LYS A 20 26.91 4.67 73.35
CA LYS A 20 27.69 3.54 73.90
C LYS A 20 28.76 3.08 72.91
N SER A 21 29.98 3.01 73.42
CA SER A 21 31.26 2.70 72.78
C SER A 21 31.41 1.27 72.24
N GLY A 22 32.31 1.12 71.26
CA GLY A 22 33.27 -0.01 71.18
C GLY A 22 33.09 -0.99 70.02
N ASP A 23 34.00 -0.87 69.05
CA ASP A 23 34.62 -1.88 68.16
C ASP A 23 33.76 -3.00 67.54
N ASP A 24 33.65 -3.02 66.19
CA ASP A 24 34.52 -3.90 65.39
C ASP A 24 34.34 -3.73 63.87
N ASN A 25 35.45 -4.01 63.18
CA ASN A 25 35.72 -3.91 61.75
C ASN A 25 34.67 -4.47 60.80
N GLY A 26 34.41 -3.72 59.72
CA GLY A 26 33.70 -4.23 58.55
C GLY A 26 33.17 -3.17 57.60
N GLY A 27 33.80 -1.99 57.52
CA GLY A 27 33.53 -1.01 56.48
C GLY A 27 34.03 -1.50 55.12
N GLY A 28 33.42 -2.57 54.60
CA GLY A 28 33.47 -2.87 53.19
C GLY A 28 32.77 -1.72 52.50
N ALA A 29 33.54 -0.84 51.87
CA ALA A 29 33.01 0.02 50.83
C ALA A 29 32.35 -0.92 49.83
N SER A 30 31.02 -1.02 49.87
CA SER A 30 30.23 -1.48 48.74
C SER A 30 30.46 -0.41 47.68
N THR A 31 31.55 -0.58 46.94
CA THR A 31 31.77 0.11 45.69
C THR A 31 30.52 -0.17 44.88
N ASN A 32 29.86 0.89 44.43
CA ASN A 32 28.62 0.92 43.66
C ASN A 32 28.84 0.28 42.26
N VAL A 33 29.31 -0.97 42.24
CA VAL A 33 29.63 -1.79 41.07
C VAL A 33 28.34 -2.43 40.54
N ASP A 34 27.33 -2.59 41.41
CA ASP A 34 26.03 -3.18 41.04
C ASP A 34 25.25 -2.38 39.99
N ASN A 35 25.54 -1.09 39.81
CA ASN A 35 24.88 -0.22 38.82
C ASN A 35 25.71 0.00 37.54
N GLU A 36 26.85 -0.66 37.39
CA GLU A 36 27.63 -0.61 36.16
C GLU A 36 27.05 -1.55 35.10
N ILE A 37 26.84 -1.05 33.88
CA ILE A 37 26.48 -1.89 32.73
C ILE A 37 27.73 -2.67 32.30
N ILE A 38 27.58 -3.98 32.11
CA ILE A 38 28.64 -4.91 31.71
C ILE A 38 28.42 -5.52 30.32
N SER A 39 27.21 -5.43 29.77
CA SER A 39 26.88 -5.89 28.42
C SER A 39 25.62 -5.19 27.89
N ILE A 40 25.39 -5.28 26.58
CA ILE A 40 24.12 -4.91 25.96
C ILE A 40 23.51 -6.12 25.26
N ARG A 41 22.18 -6.14 25.18
CA ARG A 41 21.40 -7.01 24.29
C ARG A 41 20.38 -6.20 23.48
N ILE A 42 20.01 -6.67 22.30
CA ILE A 42 18.96 -6.12 21.46
C ILE A 42 17.79 -7.09 21.41
N GLU A 43 16.59 -6.58 21.68
CA GLU A 43 15.33 -7.30 21.55
C GLU A 43 14.53 -6.81 20.32
N ASN A 44 13.52 -7.59 19.93
CA ASN A 44 12.70 -7.39 18.73
C ASN A 44 13.49 -7.43 17.41
N VAL A 45 14.59 -8.19 17.35
CA VAL A 45 15.34 -8.42 16.11
C VAL A 45 14.57 -9.42 15.23
N PRO A 46 13.99 -9.00 14.08
CA PRO A 46 13.36 -9.93 13.17
C PRO A 46 14.42 -10.74 12.41
N SER A 47 14.15 -12.02 12.14
CA SER A 47 15.01 -12.83 11.28
C SER A 47 14.96 -12.38 9.81
N SER A 48 13.86 -11.75 9.39
CA SER A 48 13.71 -11.16 8.06
C SER A 48 12.71 -10.01 8.04
N LEU A 49 12.88 -9.09 7.09
CA LEU A 49 11.96 -7.99 6.80
C LEU A 49 11.67 -7.94 5.30
N ALA A 50 10.43 -7.70 4.90
CA ALA A 50 10.15 -7.37 3.50
C ALA A 50 10.62 -5.94 3.21
N LYS A 51 11.15 -5.71 2.01
CA LYS A 51 11.52 -4.36 1.56
C LYS A 51 10.35 -3.37 1.77
N GLY A 52 10.66 -2.21 2.35
CA GLY A 52 9.68 -1.19 2.72
C GLY A 52 9.12 -1.32 4.14
N GLN A 53 9.28 -2.48 4.79
CA GLN A 53 8.87 -2.65 6.19
C GLN A 53 9.83 -1.95 7.14
N LYS A 54 9.29 -1.67 8.33
CA LYS A 54 9.98 -0.99 9.41
C LYS A 54 9.84 -1.78 10.71
N VAL A 55 10.88 -1.75 11.54
CA VAL A 55 10.83 -2.32 12.89
C VAL A 55 11.51 -1.38 13.89
N GLN A 56 10.95 -1.30 15.08
CA GLN A 56 11.53 -0.56 16.19
C GLN A 56 12.33 -1.52 17.06
N LEU A 57 13.65 -1.33 17.12
CA LEU A 57 14.52 -2.11 18.01
C LEU A 57 14.55 -1.50 19.42
N VAL A 58 14.85 -2.35 20.40
CA VAL A 58 14.98 -1.97 21.81
C VAL A 58 16.28 -2.54 22.36
N ALA A 59 17.08 -1.69 22.98
CA ALA A 59 18.33 -2.08 23.63
C ALA A 59 18.15 -2.19 25.14
N PHE A 60 18.76 -3.21 25.74
CA PHE A 60 18.89 -3.38 27.19
C PHE A 60 20.35 -3.48 27.59
N GLY A 61 20.71 -2.89 28.72
CA GLY A 61 22.00 -3.06 29.36
C GLY A 61 21.86 -4.03 30.54
N GLN A 62 22.76 -5.00 30.64
CA GLN A 62 22.85 -5.86 31.81
C GLN A 62 23.79 -5.22 32.82
N LEU A 63 23.33 -5.04 34.05
CA LEU A 63 24.13 -4.54 35.17
C LEU A 63 25.01 -5.65 35.75
N ALA A 64 26.10 -5.28 36.43
CA ALA A 64 26.95 -6.24 37.14
C ALA A 64 26.17 -7.05 38.21
N SER A 65 25.07 -6.51 38.72
CA SER A 65 24.13 -7.20 39.60
C SER A 65 23.31 -8.31 38.91
N GLY A 66 23.45 -8.49 37.58
CA GLY A 66 22.67 -9.38 36.74
C GLY A 66 21.29 -8.85 36.31
N LYS A 67 20.91 -7.63 36.73
CA LYS A 67 19.63 -7.01 36.38
C LYS A 67 19.72 -6.33 35.00
N ASP A 68 18.64 -6.42 34.24
CA ASP A 68 18.51 -5.68 32.98
C ASP A 68 17.83 -4.34 33.16
N ILE A 69 18.36 -3.33 32.46
CA ILE A 69 17.74 -2.01 32.34
C ILE A 69 17.56 -1.66 30.87
N GLN A 70 16.39 -1.16 30.51
CA GLN A 70 16.15 -0.67 29.16
C GLN A 70 16.97 0.60 28.94
N LEU A 71 17.73 0.64 27.85
CA LEU A 71 18.53 1.79 27.46
C LEU A 71 17.68 2.76 26.64
N SER A 72 18.02 4.04 26.67
CA SER A 72 17.38 5.00 25.79
C SER A 72 17.89 4.80 24.36
N ASN A 73 16.98 4.63 23.40
CA ASN A 73 17.36 4.42 21.99
C ASN A 73 18.21 5.57 21.41
N LYS A 74 18.12 6.78 21.98
CA LYS A 74 18.96 7.93 21.59
C LYS A 74 20.44 7.78 21.94
N ASP A 75 20.76 6.92 22.92
CA ASP A 75 22.12 6.69 23.41
C ASP A 75 22.78 5.52 22.66
N ILE A 76 22.03 4.83 21.79
CA ILE A 76 22.53 3.72 20.97
C ILE A 76 22.95 4.24 19.60
N THR A 77 24.17 3.92 19.21
CA THR A 77 24.64 4.14 17.84
C THR A 77 24.43 2.86 17.03
N TRP A 78 23.62 2.96 15.97
CA TRP A 78 23.33 1.86 15.05
C TRP A 78 24.12 2.01 13.75
N ALA A 79 24.64 0.91 13.24
CA ALA A 79 25.29 0.84 11.93
C ALA A 79 24.89 -0.46 11.22
N ALA A 80 24.74 -0.42 9.91
CA ALA A 80 24.64 -1.60 9.05
C ALA A 80 25.89 -1.70 8.19
N ASP A 81 26.35 -2.92 7.95
CA ASP A 81 27.47 -3.17 7.03
C ASP A 81 27.10 -2.83 5.58
N ASN A 82 25.81 -2.87 5.23
CA ASN A 82 25.30 -2.47 3.93
C ASN A 82 24.05 -1.58 4.05
N THR A 83 24.24 -0.27 3.86
CA THR A 83 23.16 0.74 3.91
C THR A 83 22.24 0.74 2.69
N GLU A 84 22.58 0.00 1.63
CA GLU A 84 21.67 -0.26 0.50
C GLU A 84 20.62 -1.34 0.84
N VAL A 85 20.85 -2.12 1.92
CA VAL A 85 19.94 -3.18 2.39
C VAL A 85 19.09 -2.69 3.56
N VAL A 86 19.71 -2.08 4.58
CA VAL A 86 19.02 -1.54 5.77
C VAL A 86 19.50 -0.12 6.06
N ASN A 87 18.55 0.77 6.37
CA ASN A 87 18.83 2.10 6.91
C ASN A 87 18.20 2.30 8.29
N PHE A 88 18.66 3.32 9.00
CA PHE A 88 18.16 3.69 10.33
C PHE A 88 17.58 5.10 10.32
N PHE A 89 16.40 5.26 10.91
CA PHE A 89 15.82 6.55 11.27
C PHE A 89 15.88 6.75 12.78
N TYR A 90 16.22 7.98 13.19
CA TYR A 90 16.41 8.32 14.59
C TYR A 90 15.10 8.12 15.41
N PRO A 91 15.17 7.57 16.64
CA PRO A 91 16.39 7.11 17.34
C PRO A 91 16.77 5.64 17.12
N ALA A 92 15.88 4.77 16.62
CA ALA A 92 16.18 3.35 16.41
C ALA A 92 15.15 2.63 15.50
N GLU A 93 14.56 3.34 14.55
CA GLU A 93 13.68 2.71 13.55
C GLU A 93 14.53 2.13 12.43
N VAL A 94 14.48 0.81 12.26
CA VAL A 94 15.15 0.09 11.18
C VAL A 94 14.22 0.02 9.99
N VAL A 95 14.72 0.36 8.81
CA VAL A 95 13.96 0.34 7.56
C VAL A 95 14.67 -0.53 6.54
N ALA A 96 13.95 -1.54 6.05
CA ALA A 96 14.42 -2.41 4.97
C ALA A 96 14.30 -1.68 3.64
N VAL A 97 15.42 -1.38 2.98
CA VAL A 97 15.47 -0.53 1.78
C VAL A 97 15.86 -1.27 0.50
N GLY A 98 16.61 -2.37 0.61
CA GLY A 98 17.02 -3.20 -0.53
C GLY A 98 17.15 -4.66 -0.14
N GLU A 99 16.92 -5.55 -1.10
CA GLU A 99 16.97 -7.00 -0.88
C GLU A 99 18.40 -7.49 -0.63
N GLY A 100 18.56 -8.46 0.27
CA GLY A 100 19.86 -9.03 0.61
C GLY A 100 20.02 -9.33 2.10
N ASN A 101 21.25 -9.58 2.54
CA ASN A 101 21.56 -9.78 3.95
C ASN A 101 22.57 -8.73 4.42
N THR A 102 22.40 -8.21 5.63
CA THR A 102 23.35 -7.27 6.24
C THR A 102 23.48 -7.54 7.74
N GLU A 103 24.70 -7.38 8.25
CA GLU A 103 24.94 -7.37 9.69
C GLU A 103 24.69 -5.96 10.23
N ILE A 104 24.01 -5.89 11.37
CA ILE A 104 23.76 -4.66 12.12
C ILE A 104 24.58 -4.71 13.39
N LYS A 105 25.24 -3.59 13.69
CA LYS A 105 25.95 -3.34 14.93
C LYS A 105 25.24 -2.28 15.76
N ALA A 106 24.83 -2.63 16.98
CA ALA A 106 24.41 -1.69 18.00
C ALA A 106 25.59 -1.38 18.93
N SER A 107 25.83 -0.11 19.26
CA SER A 107 26.91 0.29 20.16
C SER A 107 26.41 1.23 21.24
N TYR A 108 26.78 0.96 22.49
CA TYR A 108 26.50 1.79 23.67
C TYR A 108 27.76 1.88 24.52
N SER A 109 28.32 3.09 24.68
CA SER A 109 29.62 3.29 25.34
C SER A 109 30.70 2.37 24.72
N SER A 110 31.39 1.55 25.52
CA SER A 110 32.37 0.55 25.07
C SER A 110 31.77 -0.79 24.63
N TYR A 111 30.46 -0.99 24.77
CA TYR A 111 29.78 -2.25 24.48
C TYR A 111 29.17 -2.24 23.09
N SER A 112 29.17 -3.40 22.44
CA SER A 112 28.49 -3.58 21.17
C SER A 112 27.93 -4.97 21.00
N GLU A 113 26.87 -5.07 20.22
CA GLU A 113 26.26 -6.33 19.81
C GLU A 113 26.01 -6.32 18.31
N ARG A 114 26.05 -7.51 17.71
CA ARG A 114 25.87 -7.72 16.27
C ARG A 114 24.81 -8.78 16.01
N PHE A 115 24.03 -8.58 14.97
CA PHE A 115 23.03 -9.53 14.48
C PHE A 115 22.76 -9.32 12.99
N ASN A 116 22.26 -10.35 12.31
CA ASN A 116 21.97 -10.29 10.88
C ASN A 116 20.49 -10.00 10.62
N ILE A 117 20.21 -9.22 9.58
CA ILE A 117 18.88 -9.07 8.99
C ILE A 117 18.93 -9.46 7.52
N THR A 118 18.00 -10.33 7.12
CA THR A 118 17.70 -10.62 5.72
C THR A 118 16.51 -9.79 5.25
N VAL A 119 16.70 -9.01 4.19
CA VAL A 119 15.63 -8.29 3.51
C VAL A 119 15.14 -9.09 2.31
N THR A 120 13.86 -9.41 2.29
CA THR A 120 13.19 -10.13 1.20
C THR A 120 12.55 -9.17 0.20
N PRO A 121 12.09 -9.66 -0.97
CA PRO A 121 11.25 -8.87 -1.87
C PRO A 121 10.05 -8.25 -1.13
N PRO A 122 9.53 -7.11 -1.63
CA PRO A 122 8.38 -6.46 -1.01
C PRO A 122 7.15 -7.37 -1.09
N ILE A 123 6.29 -7.29 -0.07
CA ILE A 123 5.07 -8.09 0.02
C ILE A 123 3.85 -7.24 -0.34
N VAL A 124 2.77 -7.87 -0.79
CA VAL A 124 1.51 -7.18 -1.09
C VAL A 124 0.86 -6.71 0.21
N GLU A 125 0.56 -5.42 0.31
CA GLU A 125 -0.17 -4.79 1.42
C GLU A 125 -1.61 -4.43 1.06
N GLY A 126 -1.93 -4.30 -0.24
CA GLY A 126 -3.25 -3.92 -0.68
C GLY A 126 -3.48 -4.06 -2.18
N ILE A 127 -4.67 -3.68 -2.61
CA ILE A 127 -5.08 -3.62 -4.01
C ILE A 127 -5.64 -2.22 -4.27
N GLU A 128 -5.24 -1.62 -5.38
CA GLU A 128 -5.82 -0.39 -5.89
C GLU A 128 -6.49 -0.66 -7.24
N ILE A 129 -7.71 -0.16 -7.42
CA ILE A 129 -8.50 -0.34 -8.64
C ILE A 129 -8.89 1.01 -9.23
N TYR A 130 -8.72 1.16 -10.55
CA TYR A 130 -9.08 2.37 -11.28
C TYR A 130 -9.88 2.05 -12.56
N PRO A 131 -11.02 2.71 -12.79
CA PRO A 131 -11.76 3.55 -11.83
C PRO A 131 -12.49 2.69 -10.78
N SER A 132 -12.66 3.20 -9.55
CA SER A 132 -13.44 2.56 -8.49
C SER A 132 -14.95 2.77 -8.63
N ASN A 133 -15.36 3.71 -9.47
CA ASN A 133 -16.76 3.98 -9.79
C ASN A 133 -16.91 4.11 -11.31
N LEU A 134 -17.83 3.35 -11.88
CA LEU A 134 -18.18 3.37 -13.30
C LEU A 134 -19.63 3.78 -13.47
N SER A 135 -19.87 4.75 -14.34
CA SER A 135 -21.21 4.99 -14.90
C SER A 135 -21.21 4.55 -16.36
N LEU A 136 -22.04 3.57 -16.69
CA LEU A 136 -22.16 2.98 -18.01
C LEU A 136 -23.55 3.22 -18.58
N VAL A 137 -23.64 3.20 -19.90
CA VAL A 137 -24.91 3.04 -20.60
C VAL A 137 -25.10 1.56 -20.92
N SER A 138 -26.32 1.05 -20.78
CA SER A 138 -26.68 -0.32 -21.16
C SER A 138 -26.23 -0.62 -22.60
N GLY A 139 -25.57 -1.77 -22.79
CA GLY A 139 -24.99 -2.19 -24.07
C GLY A 139 -23.56 -1.69 -24.32
N PHE A 140 -23.02 -0.81 -23.47
CA PHE A 140 -21.62 -0.36 -23.53
C PHE A 140 -20.78 -0.95 -22.41
N SER A 141 -19.46 -0.85 -22.58
CA SER A 141 -18.49 -1.38 -21.63
C SER A 141 -17.38 -0.38 -21.34
N ASN A 142 -16.67 -0.61 -20.24
CA ASN A 142 -15.44 0.10 -19.94
C ASN A 142 -14.41 -0.87 -19.36
N ASN A 143 -13.13 -0.54 -19.58
CA ASN A 143 -12.04 -1.26 -18.95
C ASN A 143 -11.78 -0.72 -17.54
N PHE A 144 -11.26 -1.57 -16.69
CA PHE A 144 -10.62 -1.15 -15.45
C PHE A 144 -9.20 -1.69 -15.39
N SER A 145 -8.40 -1.17 -14.47
CA SER A 145 -7.07 -1.64 -14.14
C SER A 145 -6.97 -1.83 -12.64
N ALA A 146 -6.23 -2.84 -12.21
CA ALA A 146 -5.96 -3.09 -10.81
C ALA A 146 -4.48 -3.35 -10.58
N TYR A 147 -4.00 -2.98 -9.40
CA TYR A 147 -2.60 -3.07 -9.02
C TYR A 147 -2.48 -3.58 -7.58
N PHE A 148 -1.54 -4.48 -7.34
CA PHE A 148 -1.08 -4.74 -5.98
C PHE A 148 -0.24 -3.56 -5.50
N VAL A 149 -0.53 -3.07 -4.30
CA VAL A 149 0.31 -2.09 -3.60
C VAL A 149 1.24 -2.87 -2.68
N ASN A 150 2.55 -2.74 -2.90
CA ASN A 150 3.55 -3.49 -2.15
C ASN A 150 4.04 -2.70 -0.91
N SER A 151 4.71 -3.38 0.02
CA SER A 151 5.25 -2.80 1.25
C SER A 151 6.27 -1.67 1.04
N ASP A 152 6.95 -1.66 -0.11
CA ASP A 152 7.84 -0.58 -0.53
C ASP A 152 7.14 0.55 -1.30
N LYS A 153 5.81 0.55 -1.32
CA LYS A 153 4.92 1.51 -2.01
C LYS A 153 5.01 1.49 -3.53
N THR A 154 5.69 0.52 -4.11
CA THR A 154 5.58 0.23 -5.54
C THR A 154 4.26 -0.45 -5.86
N THR A 155 3.85 -0.39 -7.13
CA THR A 155 2.63 -1.04 -7.63
C THR A 155 2.96 -2.10 -8.68
N THR A 156 2.33 -3.27 -8.59
CA THR A 156 2.46 -4.34 -9.59
C THR A 156 1.11 -4.56 -10.29
N PRO A 157 1.01 -4.52 -11.63
CA PRO A 157 -0.26 -4.70 -12.33
C PRO A 157 -0.84 -6.10 -12.13
N ILE A 158 -2.15 -6.17 -11.89
CA ILE A 158 -2.92 -7.41 -11.92
C ILE A 158 -3.38 -7.65 -13.35
N THR A 159 -3.03 -8.80 -13.91
CA THR A 159 -3.34 -9.16 -15.30
C THR A 159 -4.36 -10.28 -15.43
N ASN A 160 -4.64 -11.01 -14.34
CA ASN A 160 -5.62 -12.08 -14.30
C ASN A 160 -6.77 -11.70 -13.36
N PHE A 161 -7.98 -11.65 -13.91
CA PHE A 161 -9.22 -11.27 -13.21
C PHE A 161 -10.23 -12.42 -13.13
N GLU A 162 -9.80 -13.68 -13.28
CA GLU A 162 -10.68 -14.87 -13.33
C GLU A 162 -11.61 -15.03 -12.11
N THR A 163 -11.25 -14.47 -10.95
CA THR A 163 -12.06 -14.57 -9.72
C THR A 163 -13.04 -13.42 -9.53
N LEU A 164 -12.97 -12.38 -10.36
CA LEU A 164 -13.84 -11.22 -10.23
C LEU A 164 -15.24 -11.55 -10.75
N THR A 165 -16.25 -11.28 -9.93
CA THR A 165 -17.66 -11.55 -10.26
C THR A 165 -18.50 -10.29 -10.08
N SER A 166 -19.59 -10.21 -10.83
CA SER A 166 -20.61 -9.18 -10.66
C SER A 166 -21.61 -9.62 -9.60
N SER A 167 -22.02 -8.70 -8.74
CA SER A 167 -23.08 -8.93 -7.76
C SER A 167 -24.46 -9.06 -8.40
N ASP A 168 -24.68 -8.42 -9.54
CA ASP A 168 -25.90 -8.52 -10.33
C ASP A 168 -25.55 -8.59 -11.83
N PRO A 169 -25.47 -9.81 -12.39
CA PRO A 169 -25.25 -10.03 -13.82
C PRO A 169 -26.33 -9.49 -14.75
N GLN A 170 -27.54 -9.19 -14.24
CA GLN A 170 -28.60 -8.55 -15.05
C GLN A 170 -28.36 -7.05 -15.23
N VAL A 171 -27.62 -6.43 -14.29
CA VAL A 171 -27.23 -5.02 -14.38
C VAL A 171 -25.88 -4.88 -15.08
N ALA A 172 -24.86 -5.61 -14.66
CA ALA A 172 -23.52 -5.55 -15.25
C ALA A 172 -22.85 -6.92 -15.25
N THR A 173 -22.03 -7.22 -16.27
CA THR A 173 -21.20 -8.43 -16.31
C THR A 173 -19.74 -8.04 -16.36
N VAL A 174 -18.87 -8.92 -15.86
CA VAL A 174 -17.42 -8.75 -15.89
C VAL A 174 -16.79 -9.89 -16.69
N ASN A 175 -15.87 -9.54 -17.58
CA ASN A 175 -15.06 -10.50 -18.32
C ASN A 175 -13.63 -9.96 -18.40
N ASN A 176 -12.71 -10.64 -17.72
CA ASN A 176 -11.35 -10.17 -17.54
C ASN A 176 -11.32 -8.74 -16.95
N ASN A 177 -10.70 -7.79 -17.65
CA ASN A 177 -10.59 -6.39 -17.26
C ASN A 177 -11.70 -5.49 -17.83
N ILE A 178 -12.77 -6.08 -18.39
CA ILE A 178 -13.88 -5.37 -19.04
C ILE A 178 -15.15 -5.56 -18.23
N ILE A 179 -15.82 -4.46 -17.88
CA ILE A 179 -17.17 -4.45 -17.31
C ILE A 179 -18.15 -4.01 -18.41
N ASN A 180 -19.18 -4.81 -18.65
CA ASN A 180 -20.24 -4.53 -19.62
C ASN A 180 -21.53 -4.17 -18.88
N GLY A 181 -22.13 -3.04 -19.23
CA GLY A 181 -23.48 -2.68 -18.78
C GLY A 181 -24.54 -3.50 -19.53
N VAL A 182 -25.45 -4.13 -18.79
CA VAL A 182 -26.50 -5.00 -19.33
C VAL A 182 -27.87 -4.33 -19.18
N GLY A 183 -28.29 -4.01 -17.97
CA GLY A 183 -29.59 -3.40 -17.67
C GLY A 183 -29.45 -2.27 -16.66
N ALA A 184 -30.44 -1.38 -16.60
CA ALA A 184 -30.41 -0.25 -15.67
C ALA A 184 -30.36 -0.70 -14.21
N GLY A 185 -29.52 -0.06 -13.39
CA GLY A 185 -29.40 -0.34 -11.96
C GLY A 185 -27.97 -0.20 -11.44
N ASN A 186 -27.76 -0.63 -10.20
CA ASN A 186 -26.45 -0.64 -9.55
C ASN A 186 -25.96 -2.06 -9.32
N SER A 187 -24.68 -2.29 -9.58
CA SER A 187 -23.97 -3.54 -9.33
C SER A 187 -22.57 -3.24 -8.79
N TYR A 188 -21.87 -4.25 -8.30
CA TYR A 188 -20.49 -4.18 -7.87
C TYR A 188 -19.71 -5.36 -8.46
N SER A 189 -18.47 -5.10 -8.86
CA SER A 189 -17.52 -6.13 -9.29
C SER A 189 -16.22 -5.97 -8.52
N GLY A 190 -16.05 -6.76 -7.45
CA GLY A 190 -15.03 -6.52 -6.44
C GLY A 190 -15.28 -5.19 -5.72
N GLU A 191 -14.30 -4.28 -5.74
CA GLU A 191 -14.41 -2.94 -5.15
C GLU A 191 -14.88 -1.87 -6.15
N ILE A 192 -15.28 -2.26 -7.36
CA ILE A 192 -15.78 -1.34 -8.39
C ILE A 192 -17.28 -1.20 -8.25
N ASN A 193 -17.75 0.01 -7.97
CA ASN A 193 -19.17 0.35 -8.07
C ASN A 193 -19.54 0.59 -9.53
N VAL A 194 -20.62 -0.02 -9.98
CA VAL A 194 -21.11 0.10 -11.36
C VAL A 194 -22.55 0.62 -11.33
N ASP A 195 -22.76 1.77 -11.95
CA ASP A 195 -24.07 2.37 -12.20
C ASP A 195 -24.37 2.27 -13.69
N VAL A 196 -25.40 1.52 -14.05
CA VAL A 196 -25.80 1.32 -15.45
C VAL A 196 -27.10 2.07 -15.70
N ARG A 197 -27.11 2.88 -16.75
CA ARG A 197 -28.22 3.73 -17.14
C ARG A 197 -28.76 3.30 -18.50
N GLU A 198 -30.08 3.39 -18.67
CA GLU A 198 -30.72 3.31 -19.98
C GLU A 198 -30.94 4.73 -20.51
N VAL A 199 -30.55 4.97 -21.75
CA VAL A 199 -30.66 6.27 -22.42
C VAL A 199 -31.22 6.09 -23.82
N ALA A 200 -31.99 7.07 -24.30
CA ALA A 200 -32.60 7.00 -25.63
C ALA A 200 -31.68 7.61 -26.69
N LEU A 201 -31.48 6.92 -27.82
CA LEU A 201 -30.73 7.44 -28.96
C LEU A 201 -31.52 8.58 -29.62
N THR A 202 -30.93 9.77 -29.68
CA THR A 202 -31.56 10.96 -30.27
C THR A 202 -31.12 11.21 -31.71
N SER A 203 -29.85 10.93 -32.03
CA SER A 203 -29.33 11.08 -33.39
C SER A 203 -28.12 10.20 -33.65
N ILE A 204 -27.83 9.97 -34.92
CA ILE A 204 -26.61 9.30 -35.37
C ILE A 204 -25.81 10.25 -36.27
N ARG A 205 -24.49 10.16 -36.21
CA ARG A 205 -23.60 10.96 -37.03
C ARG A 205 -22.47 10.12 -37.60
N LEU A 206 -22.17 10.38 -38.86
CA LEU A 206 -20.96 9.91 -39.52
C LEU A 206 -19.86 10.97 -39.36
N PRO A 207 -18.60 10.57 -39.11
CA PRO A 207 -17.48 11.51 -38.98
C PRO A 207 -17.20 12.24 -40.30
N SER A 208 -17.54 11.64 -41.44
CA SER A 208 -17.45 12.26 -42.76
C SER A 208 -18.67 11.94 -43.62
N SER A 209 -19.15 12.93 -44.37
CA SER A 209 -20.19 12.77 -45.40
C SER A 209 -19.64 12.27 -46.74
N LYS A 210 -18.31 12.21 -46.89
CA LYS A 210 -17.64 11.71 -48.10
C LYS A 210 -16.50 10.76 -47.73
N VAL A 211 -16.43 9.63 -48.41
CA VAL A 211 -15.33 8.66 -48.26
C VAL A 211 -14.77 8.35 -49.64
N MET A 212 -13.46 8.55 -49.82
CA MET A 212 -12.75 8.13 -51.01
C MET A 212 -12.25 6.71 -50.81
N LEU A 213 -12.55 5.82 -51.77
CA LEU A 213 -12.06 4.45 -51.82
C LEU A 213 -11.46 4.21 -53.20
N GLY A 214 -10.31 3.54 -53.25
CA GLY A 214 -9.83 2.91 -54.47
C GLY A 214 -10.44 1.52 -54.66
N THR A 215 -10.37 0.99 -55.88
CA THR A 215 -10.77 -0.39 -56.21
C THR A 215 -10.06 -1.39 -55.28
N ARG A 216 -10.83 -2.31 -54.70
CA ARG A 216 -10.40 -3.33 -53.72
C ARG A 216 -9.82 -2.78 -52.42
N THR A 217 -9.96 -1.48 -52.15
CA THR A 217 -9.62 -0.89 -50.85
C THR A 217 -10.85 -0.83 -49.95
N ASN A 218 -10.61 -0.82 -48.64
CA ASN A 218 -11.68 -0.80 -47.66
C ASN A 218 -11.43 0.22 -46.57
N LYS A 219 -12.50 0.68 -45.93
CA LYS A 219 -12.47 1.58 -44.80
C LYS A 219 -13.57 1.23 -43.81
N ALA A 220 -13.22 1.20 -42.52
CA ALA A 220 -14.22 1.14 -41.45
C ALA A 220 -14.89 2.51 -41.30
N ILE A 221 -16.20 2.51 -41.22
CA ILE A 221 -17.02 3.68 -40.94
C ILE A 221 -17.36 3.66 -39.46
N GLU A 222 -16.86 4.65 -38.75
CA GLU A 222 -17.28 4.89 -37.38
C GLU A 222 -18.63 5.60 -37.40
N VAL A 223 -19.55 5.14 -36.56
CA VAL A 223 -20.86 5.78 -36.36
C VAL A 223 -20.97 6.18 -34.91
N THR A 224 -21.20 7.47 -34.67
CA THR A 224 -21.41 8.00 -33.32
C THR A 224 -22.91 8.20 -33.10
N GLY A 225 -23.45 7.59 -32.05
CA GLY A 225 -24.79 7.85 -31.54
C GLY A 225 -24.74 8.93 -30.47
N TYR A 226 -25.70 9.86 -30.50
CA TYR A 226 -25.93 10.84 -29.44
C TYR A 226 -27.21 10.47 -28.70
N PHE A 227 -27.20 10.57 -27.39
CA PHE A 227 -28.29 10.13 -26.52
C PHE A 227 -28.96 11.30 -25.80
N ASP A 228 -30.11 11.04 -25.20
CA ASP A 228 -30.94 12.03 -24.50
C ASP A 228 -30.32 12.58 -23.21
N ASP A 229 -29.40 11.83 -22.59
CA ASP A 229 -28.56 12.30 -21.49
C ASP A 229 -27.38 13.18 -21.94
N GLY A 230 -27.27 13.45 -23.24
CA GLY A 230 -26.19 14.23 -23.85
C GLY A 230 -24.89 13.46 -24.10
N SER A 231 -24.83 12.17 -23.74
CA SER A 231 -23.67 11.33 -24.04
C SER A 231 -23.54 11.02 -25.53
N ALA A 232 -22.32 10.64 -25.94
CA ALA A 232 -22.03 10.21 -27.28
C ALA A 232 -21.19 8.93 -27.24
N TYR A 233 -21.65 7.88 -27.94
CA TYR A 233 -20.96 6.60 -27.97
C TYR A 233 -20.75 6.10 -29.40
N ASN A 234 -19.68 5.33 -29.61
CA ASN A 234 -19.46 4.62 -30.86
C ASN A 234 -20.44 3.44 -30.97
N ILE A 235 -21.38 3.53 -31.91
CA ILE A 235 -22.42 2.54 -32.16
C ILE A 235 -22.16 1.76 -33.46
N SER A 236 -20.94 1.77 -34.00
CA SER A 236 -20.63 1.16 -35.30
C SER A 236 -21.00 -0.33 -35.37
N ASN A 237 -20.95 -1.03 -34.24
CA ASN A 237 -21.31 -2.45 -34.12
C ASN A 237 -22.80 -2.68 -33.83
N HIS A 238 -23.58 -1.61 -33.64
CA HIS A 238 -25.01 -1.63 -33.34
C HIS A 238 -25.85 -1.10 -34.51
N VAL A 239 -25.22 -0.75 -35.63
CA VAL A 239 -25.89 -0.23 -36.83
C VAL A 239 -25.52 -1.06 -38.06
N THR A 240 -26.44 -1.14 -39.01
CA THR A 240 -26.22 -1.78 -40.30
C THR A 240 -26.08 -0.72 -41.38
N LEU A 241 -24.94 -0.72 -42.07
CA LEU A 241 -24.72 0.13 -43.25
C LEU A 241 -25.21 -0.59 -44.51
N ILE A 242 -25.82 0.16 -45.43
CA ILE A 242 -26.35 -0.36 -46.70
C ILE A 242 -25.78 0.49 -47.84
N SER A 243 -25.33 -0.17 -48.91
CA SER A 243 -24.96 0.50 -50.16
C SER A 243 -26.15 0.57 -51.10
N THR A 244 -26.44 1.75 -51.61
CA THR A 244 -27.43 1.95 -52.68
C THR A 244 -26.86 1.67 -54.07
N VAL A 245 -25.55 1.41 -54.18
CA VAL A 245 -24.82 1.11 -55.41
C VAL A 245 -23.90 -0.09 -55.20
N PRO A 246 -24.47 -1.30 -55.02
CA PRO A 246 -23.72 -2.49 -54.61
C PRO A 246 -22.65 -2.93 -55.62
N ASP A 247 -22.79 -2.55 -56.90
CA ASP A 247 -21.79 -2.85 -57.94
C ASP A 247 -20.52 -1.99 -57.85
N VAL A 248 -20.55 -0.91 -57.06
CA VAL A 248 -19.43 0.03 -56.88
C VAL A 248 -18.83 -0.10 -55.48
N VAL A 249 -19.69 -0.25 -54.46
CA VAL A 249 -19.28 -0.35 -53.06
C VAL A 249 -20.05 -1.47 -52.39
N SER A 250 -19.30 -2.44 -51.85
CA SER A 250 -19.84 -3.48 -50.97
C SER A 250 -19.70 -3.07 -49.50
N VAL A 251 -20.59 -3.58 -48.65
CA VAL A 251 -20.63 -3.29 -47.22
C VAL A 251 -20.64 -4.60 -46.44
N ASN A 252 -19.77 -4.70 -45.45
CA ASN A 252 -19.73 -5.80 -44.49
C ASN A 252 -19.65 -5.20 -43.07
N GLN A 253 -20.74 -5.28 -42.32
CA GLN A 253 -20.91 -4.60 -41.02
C GLN A 253 -20.65 -3.08 -41.14
N ASN A 254 -19.63 -2.56 -40.44
CA ASN A 254 -19.22 -1.16 -40.51
C ASN A 254 -18.16 -0.89 -41.58
N LYS A 255 -17.73 -1.92 -42.34
CA LYS A 255 -16.63 -1.83 -43.28
C LYS A 255 -17.15 -1.73 -44.71
N ILE A 256 -16.82 -0.63 -45.39
CA ILE A 256 -17.14 -0.43 -46.80
C ILE A 256 -15.92 -0.76 -47.67
N THR A 257 -16.14 -1.38 -48.82
CA THR A 257 -15.08 -1.82 -49.75
C THR A 257 -15.44 -1.40 -51.18
N GLY A 258 -14.54 -0.69 -51.86
CA GLY A 258 -14.68 -0.38 -53.28
C GLY A 258 -14.46 -1.63 -54.11
N LEU A 259 -15.36 -1.92 -55.05
CA LEU A 259 -15.26 -3.06 -55.95
C LEU A 259 -14.34 -2.78 -57.15
#